data_AF-A0AAV4JKR3-F1
#
_entry.id   AF-A0AAV4JKR3-F1
#
_cell.length_a   1.000
_cell.length_b   1.000
_cell.length_c   1.000
_cell.angle_alpha   90.00
_cell.angle_beta   90.00
_cell.angle_gamma   90.00
#
_symmetry.space_group_name_H-M   'P 1'
#
loop_
_entity.id
_entity.type
_entity.pdbx_description
1 polymer ?
#
loop_
_entity_poly.entity_id
_entity_poly.type
_entity_poly.pdbx_seq_one_letter_code
_entity_poly.pdbx_strand_id
1 'polypeptide(L)'
;METKTVPPAVIADLPSKYWARWIPSESRQNPAMLYKGVVFRVDNGFSEEQNGVKVFQGMEYFFQHGFTQQYINESHYRLDFDTVSGRSMFGKTLKAGISTTYDYNYAEYFGFLHKVTSIYIIDLFEHPFSIDINYSSRAYGYRVRLPMQCEVNVPNSVDRSLIFGHYNKQSHLLTFNPNYDGVTELD
;
A
#
# COMPACT_ATOMS: atom_id res chain seq x y z
N MET A 1 -21.26 -1.03 8.22
CA MET A 1 -19.80 -1.09 8.44
C MET A 1 -19.57 -1.09 9.93
N GLU A 2 -18.79 -2.03 10.44
CA GLU A 2 -18.42 -2.10 11.85
C GLU A 2 -17.26 -1.14 12.13
N THR A 3 -17.23 -0.55 13.33
CA THR A 3 -16.12 0.29 13.78
C THR A 3 -15.67 -0.10 15.19
N LYS A 4 -14.37 0.03 15.47
CA LYS A 4 -13.77 -0.17 16.79
C LYS A 4 -12.74 0.92 17.07
N THR A 5 -12.66 1.39 18.31
CA THR A 5 -11.51 2.17 18.76
C THR A 5 -10.35 1.23 19.02
N VAL A 6 -9.22 1.45 18.35
CA VAL A 6 -8.07 0.55 18.38
C VAL A 6 -6.81 1.36 18.69
N PRO A 7 -6.02 1.00 19.73
CA PRO A 7 -4.77 1.70 20.02
C PRO A 7 -3.76 1.60 18.85
N PRO A 8 -2.97 2.65 18.58
CA PRO A 8 -1.95 2.62 17.51
C PRO A 8 -0.98 1.44 17.60
N ALA A 9 -0.63 1.01 18.82
CA ALA A 9 0.26 -0.14 19.04
C ALA A 9 -0.30 -1.46 18.49
N VAL A 10 -1.62 -1.64 18.51
CA VAL A 10 -2.27 -2.84 17.95
C VAL A 10 -2.19 -2.81 16.42
N ILE A 11 -2.41 -1.63 15.81
CA ILE A 11 -2.28 -1.47 14.35
C ILE A 11 -0.83 -1.67 13.92
N ALA A 12 0.12 -1.09 14.66
CA ALA A 12 1.55 -1.20 14.38
C ALA A 12 2.08 -2.64 14.45
N ASP A 13 1.44 -3.50 15.23
CA ASP A 13 1.85 -4.89 15.42
C ASP A 13 1.31 -5.82 14.32
N LEU A 14 0.33 -5.40 13.51
CA LEU A 14 -0.26 -6.26 12.47
C LEU A 14 0.78 -6.90 11.54
N PRO A 15 1.80 -6.20 10.99
CA PRO A 15 2.80 -6.84 10.13
C PRO A 15 3.68 -7.87 10.86
N SER A 16 3.83 -7.76 12.19
CA SER A 16 4.66 -8.66 12.99
C SER A 16 3.99 -10.04 13.17
N LYS A 17 2.65 -10.06 13.26
CA LYS A 17 1.82 -11.27 13.41
C LYS A 17 1.80 -12.14 12.15
N TYR A 18 2.13 -11.53 11.02
CA TYR A 18 1.82 -12.02 9.69
C TYR A 18 3.12 -12.02 8.84
N TRP A 19 3.94 -13.05 9.08
CA TRP A 19 5.31 -13.21 8.55
C TRP A 19 5.48 -12.79 7.09
N ALA A 20 6.31 -11.78 6.85
CA ALA A 20 6.72 -11.37 5.50
C ALA A 20 7.53 -12.48 4.81
N ARG A 21 6.94 -13.20 3.84
CA ARG A 21 7.68 -14.18 3.04
C ARG A 21 8.26 -13.52 1.80
N TRP A 22 9.58 -13.34 1.78
CA TRP A 22 10.26 -12.92 0.56
C TRP A 22 10.45 -14.09 -0.40
N ILE A 23 9.73 -14.04 -1.52
CA ILE A 23 9.84 -15.06 -2.57
C ILE A 23 10.70 -14.47 -3.70
N PRO A 24 11.86 -15.06 -4.02
CA PRO A 24 12.61 -14.69 -5.21
C PRO A 24 11.75 -14.97 -6.45
N SER A 25 11.56 -13.98 -7.30
CA SER A 25 11.04 -14.23 -8.64
C SER A 25 12.03 -15.15 -9.39
N GLU A 26 11.58 -16.30 -9.90
CA GLU A 26 12.43 -17.29 -10.59
C GLU A 26 13.02 -16.78 -11.92
N SER A 27 12.69 -15.54 -12.30
CA SER A 27 13.29 -14.87 -13.45
C SER A 27 14.73 -14.44 -13.15
N ARG A 28 15.70 -15.11 -13.77
CA ARG A 28 17.12 -14.67 -13.82
C ARG A 28 17.31 -13.24 -14.34
N GLN A 29 16.33 -12.68 -15.05
CA GLN A 29 16.39 -11.33 -15.60
C GLN A 29 15.77 -10.26 -14.69
N ASN A 30 14.98 -10.65 -13.69
CA ASN A 30 14.36 -9.72 -12.74
C ASN A 30 14.34 -10.29 -11.30
N PRO A 31 15.43 -10.14 -10.53
CA PRO A 31 15.47 -10.56 -9.13
C PRO A 31 14.64 -9.61 -8.24
N ALA A 32 13.32 -9.70 -8.33
CA ALA A 32 12.40 -9.07 -7.40
C ALA A 32 12.16 -9.98 -6.19
N MET A 33 12.09 -9.38 -5.00
CA MET A 33 11.68 -10.03 -3.77
C MET A 33 10.21 -9.67 -3.52
N LEU A 34 9.34 -10.67 -3.64
CA LEU A 34 7.91 -10.46 -3.42
C LEU A 34 7.64 -10.31 -1.92
N TYR A 35 6.80 -9.36 -1.52
CA TYR A 35 6.30 -9.23 -0.16
C TYR A 35 4.95 -9.95 -0.02
N LYS A 36 4.69 -10.51 1.16
CA LYS A 36 3.44 -11.20 1.50
C LYS A 36 3.14 -10.93 2.96
N GLY A 37 2.08 -10.16 3.24
CA GLY A 37 1.70 -9.79 4.60
C GLY A 37 0.94 -8.48 4.64
N VAL A 38 0.76 -7.93 5.83
CA VAL A 38 0.04 -6.66 6.03
C VAL A 38 0.92 -5.47 5.66
N VAL A 39 0.32 -4.49 4.98
CA VAL A 39 0.91 -3.19 4.68
C VAL A 39 -0.07 -2.06 4.97
N PHE A 40 0.45 -0.85 5.01
CA PHE A 40 -0.27 0.38 5.24
C PHE A 40 -0.18 1.29 4.03
N ARG A 41 -1.27 1.99 3.72
CA ARG A 41 -1.30 3.03 2.71
C ARG A 41 -1.94 4.29 3.27
N VAL A 42 -1.23 5.41 3.16
CA VAL A 42 -1.77 6.73 3.51
C VAL A 42 -2.42 7.32 2.27
N ASP A 43 -3.73 7.61 2.32
CA ASP A 43 -4.45 8.15 1.17
C ASP A 43 -5.63 9.04 1.61
N ASN A 44 -5.88 10.14 0.91
CA ASN A 44 -6.92 11.10 1.26
C ASN A 44 -8.33 10.69 0.82
N GLY A 45 -8.48 9.59 0.09
CA GLY A 45 -9.74 9.26 -0.56
C GLY A 45 -9.71 9.60 -2.05
N PHE A 46 -10.80 9.28 -2.73
CA PHE A 46 -11.01 9.63 -4.12
C PHE A 46 -11.85 10.91 -4.22
N SER A 47 -11.42 11.84 -5.06
CA SER A 47 -12.22 13.02 -5.40
C SER A 47 -12.67 12.91 -6.84
N GLU A 48 -13.97 12.95 -7.06
CA GLU A 48 -14.56 13.04 -8.40
C GLU A 48 -15.35 14.32 -8.57
N GLU A 49 -15.43 14.81 -9.80
CA GLU A 49 -16.29 15.92 -10.15
C GLU A 49 -17.64 15.38 -10.60
N GLN A 50 -18.69 15.68 -9.84
CA GLN A 50 -20.07 15.40 -10.21
C GLN A 50 -20.80 16.72 -10.42
N ASN A 51 -21.33 16.95 -11.63
CA ASN A 51 -22.09 18.15 -11.99
C ASN A 51 -21.36 19.48 -11.67
N GLY A 52 -20.04 19.52 -11.86
CA GLY A 52 -19.21 20.71 -11.56
C GLY A 52 -18.84 20.90 -10.09
N VAL A 53 -19.17 19.93 -9.22
CA VAL A 53 -18.82 19.93 -7.79
C VAL A 53 -17.86 18.79 -7.49
N LYS A 54 -16.75 19.09 -6.81
CA LYS A 54 -15.85 18.06 -6.29
C LYS A 54 -16.50 17.37 -5.10
N VAL A 55 -16.89 16.12 -5.28
CA VAL A 55 -17.37 15.22 -4.23
C VAL A 55 -16.19 14.39 -3.76
N PHE A 56 -15.87 14.48 -2.48
CA PHE A 56 -14.85 13.63 -1.85
C PHE A 56 -15.53 12.34 -1.37
N GLN A 57 -15.21 11.23 -2.01
CA GLN A 57 -15.53 9.90 -1.52
C GLN A 57 -14.31 9.40 -0.73
N GLY A 58 -14.44 9.31 0.58
CA GLY A 58 -13.32 8.94 1.46
C GLY A 58 -12.98 7.46 1.38
N MET A 59 -13.20 6.76 2.48
CA MET A 59 -12.94 5.34 2.62
C MET A 59 -13.89 4.49 1.76
N GLU A 60 -15.15 4.92 1.61
CA GLU A 60 -16.22 4.17 0.96
C GLU A 60 -15.86 3.82 -0.49
N TYR A 61 -15.20 4.74 -1.19
CA TYR A 61 -14.76 4.50 -2.56
C TYR A 61 -13.82 3.29 -2.65
N PHE A 62 -12.78 3.27 -1.82
CA PHE A 62 -11.79 2.19 -1.85
C PHE A 62 -12.38 0.87 -1.35
N PHE A 63 -13.33 0.90 -0.41
CA PHE A 63 -14.05 -0.31 -0.02
C PHE A 63 -14.91 -0.90 -1.14
N GLN A 64 -15.33 -0.10 -2.13
CA GLN A 64 -16.11 -0.56 -3.28
C GLN A 64 -15.25 -0.90 -4.52
N HIS A 65 -14.13 -0.21 -4.71
CA HIS A 65 -13.37 -0.25 -5.96
C HIS A 65 -11.93 -0.76 -5.81
N GLY A 66 -11.42 -0.88 -4.58
CA GLY A 66 -10.00 -1.15 -4.36
C GLY A 66 -9.11 0.02 -4.78
N PHE A 67 -7.80 -0.23 -4.85
CA PHE A 67 -6.84 0.73 -5.39
C PHE A 67 -6.44 0.33 -6.81
N THR A 68 -6.33 1.30 -7.70
CA THR A 68 -5.84 1.09 -9.07
C THR A 68 -4.65 1.99 -9.33
N GLN A 69 -3.62 1.45 -9.95
CA GLN A 69 -2.44 2.19 -10.38
C GLN A 69 -2.84 3.31 -11.35
N GLN A 70 -2.24 4.47 -11.16
CA GLN A 70 -2.40 5.58 -12.09
C GLN A 70 -1.59 5.29 -13.37
N TYR A 71 -2.20 5.48 -14.54
CA TYR A 71 -1.55 5.38 -15.87
C TYR A 71 -1.23 3.98 -16.41
N ILE A 72 -2.15 3.01 -16.24
CA ILE A 72 -2.03 1.65 -16.83
C ILE A 72 -1.86 1.66 -18.37
N ASN A 73 -2.34 2.71 -19.06
CA ASN A 73 -2.43 2.76 -20.53
C ASN A 73 -1.44 3.72 -21.22
N GLU A 74 -0.50 4.32 -20.50
CA GLU A 74 0.52 5.14 -21.16
C GLU A 74 1.61 4.23 -21.76
N SER A 75 1.76 4.26 -23.09
CA SER A 75 2.66 3.43 -23.91
C SER A 75 4.17 3.53 -23.57
N HIS A 76 4.52 4.31 -22.54
CA HIS A 76 5.86 4.48 -22.00
C HIS A 76 6.07 3.80 -20.64
N TYR A 77 5.04 3.19 -20.06
CA TYR A 77 5.10 2.60 -18.74
C TYR A 77 5.55 1.13 -18.81
N ARG A 78 6.86 0.89 -18.65
CA ARG A 78 7.38 -0.47 -18.46
C ARG A 78 7.37 -0.79 -16.96
N LEU A 79 6.78 -1.93 -16.61
CA LEU A 79 6.94 -2.55 -15.28
C LEU A 79 8.36 -3.14 -15.16
N ASP A 80 9.37 -2.28 -15.21
CA ASP A 80 10.74 -2.63 -14.89
C ASP A 80 11.10 -2.14 -13.48
N PHE A 81 12.14 -2.75 -12.89
CA PHE A 81 12.51 -2.48 -11.52
C PHE A 81 12.92 -1.02 -11.30
N ASP A 82 13.58 -0.38 -12.27
CA ASP A 82 13.97 1.04 -12.17
C ASP A 82 12.74 1.96 -12.03
N THR A 83 11.64 1.59 -12.67
CA THR A 83 10.37 2.30 -12.59
C THR A 83 9.64 2.01 -11.27
N VAL A 84 9.58 0.74 -10.87
CA VAL A 84 8.94 0.30 -9.60
C VAL A 84 9.70 0.78 -8.37
N SER A 85 11.03 0.86 -8.42
CA SER A 85 11.88 1.38 -7.34
C SER A 85 11.95 2.91 -7.31
N GLY A 86 11.25 3.59 -8.23
CA GLY A 86 11.25 5.04 -8.35
C GLY A 86 12.58 5.64 -8.80
N ARG A 87 13.55 4.83 -9.27
CA ARG A 87 14.86 5.30 -9.73
C ARG A 87 14.72 6.20 -10.95
N SER A 88 13.89 5.81 -11.91
CA SER A 88 13.58 6.64 -13.10
C SER A 88 12.80 7.91 -12.76
N MET A 89 12.30 8.03 -11.52
CA MET A 89 11.36 9.05 -11.06
C MET A 89 11.89 9.85 -9.87
N PHE A 90 13.21 9.93 -9.68
CA PHE A 90 13.88 10.66 -8.59
C PHE A 90 13.42 10.24 -7.18
N GLY A 91 13.14 8.96 -6.97
CA GLY A 91 12.68 8.41 -5.68
C GLY A 91 11.18 8.50 -5.45
N LYS A 92 10.37 8.69 -6.50
CA LYS A 92 8.91 8.59 -6.42
C LYS A 92 8.43 7.36 -7.18
N THR A 93 7.87 6.39 -6.48
CA THR A 93 7.23 5.20 -7.06
C THR A 93 5.78 5.43 -7.48
N LEU A 94 5.22 6.62 -7.20
CA LEU A 94 3.80 6.99 -7.30
C LEU A 94 3.12 6.68 -8.65
N LYS A 95 3.89 6.40 -9.70
CA LYS A 95 3.37 6.12 -11.04
C LYS A 95 3.49 4.64 -11.44
N ALA A 96 4.30 3.85 -10.72
CA ALA A 96 4.69 2.48 -11.09
C ALA A 96 3.95 1.36 -10.39
N GLY A 97 3.02 1.73 -9.53
CA GLY A 97 2.18 0.85 -8.75
C GLY A 97 1.62 1.62 -7.56
N ILE A 98 0.87 0.91 -6.74
CA ILE A 98 0.27 1.42 -5.52
C ILE A 98 1.34 1.33 -4.44
N SER A 99 1.88 2.49 -4.07
CA SER A 99 2.87 2.61 -3.00
C SER A 99 2.24 2.34 -1.64
N THR A 100 2.85 1.44 -0.87
CA THR A 100 2.45 1.04 0.48
C THR A 100 3.70 0.88 1.35
N THR A 101 3.54 0.76 2.66
CA THR A 101 4.65 0.52 3.60
C THR A 101 4.30 -0.56 4.60
N TYR A 102 5.24 -1.43 4.95
CA TYR A 102 5.05 -2.36 6.08
C TYR A 102 5.41 -1.72 7.44
N ASP A 103 5.81 -0.44 7.47
CA ASP A 103 6.13 0.29 8.69
C ASP A 103 5.02 1.29 9.05
N TYR A 104 4.27 0.97 10.10
CA TYR A 104 3.20 1.83 10.61
C TYR A 104 3.70 3.20 11.06
N ASN A 105 4.86 3.28 11.71
CA ASN A 105 5.41 4.56 12.18
C ASN A 105 5.75 5.46 10.98
N TYR A 106 6.25 4.86 9.90
CA TYR A 106 6.46 5.59 8.66
C TYR A 106 5.13 6.07 8.04
N ALA A 107 4.09 5.24 8.03
CA ALA A 107 2.76 5.63 7.57
C ALA A 107 2.20 6.82 8.38
N GLU A 108 2.33 6.79 9.71
CA GLU A 108 1.91 7.91 10.57
C GLU A 108 2.69 9.19 10.28
N TYR A 109 4.02 9.09 10.19
CA TYR A 109 4.89 10.20 9.85
C TYR A 109 4.56 10.80 8.49
N PHE A 110 4.37 9.97 7.47
CA PHE A 110 4.00 10.39 6.13
C PHE A 110 2.63 11.09 6.12
N GLY A 111 1.63 10.52 6.81
CA GLY A 111 0.34 11.17 6.98
C GLY A 111 0.44 12.51 7.71
N PHE A 112 1.35 12.66 8.68
CA PHE A 112 1.58 13.93 9.36
C PHE A 112 2.14 14.98 8.40
N LEU A 113 3.18 14.63 7.64
CA LEU A 113 3.78 15.53 6.64
C LEU A 113 2.77 16.02 5.59
N HIS A 114 1.87 15.14 5.18
CA HIS A 114 0.90 15.40 4.12
C HIS A 114 -0.50 15.80 4.62
N LYS A 115 -0.67 16.00 5.95
CA LYS A 115 -1.94 16.33 6.59
C LYS A 115 -3.07 15.33 6.25
N VAL A 116 -2.73 14.06 6.13
CA VAL A 116 -3.64 12.94 5.86
C VAL A 116 -3.82 12.14 7.15
N THR A 117 -5.06 11.92 7.56
CA THR A 117 -5.41 11.14 8.76
C THR A 117 -5.81 9.70 8.45
N SER A 118 -6.05 9.41 7.17
CA SER A 118 -6.53 8.12 6.68
C SER A 118 -5.38 7.17 6.38
N ILE A 119 -5.35 6.03 7.08
CA ILE A 119 -4.44 4.91 6.84
C ILE A 119 -5.28 3.69 6.48
N TYR A 120 -5.06 3.12 5.30
CA TYR A 120 -5.67 1.87 4.87
C TYR A 120 -4.77 0.71 5.25
N ILE A 121 -5.36 -0.33 5.84
CA ILE A 121 -4.70 -1.57 6.20
C ILE A 121 -5.01 -2.56 5.10
N ILE A 122 -3.98 -3.09 4.45
CA ILE A 122 -4.10 -3.93 3.26
C ILE A 122 -3.40 -5.25 3.53
N ASP A 123 -4.10 -6.33 3.24
CA ASP A 123 -3.61 -7.70 3.32
C ASP A 123 -3.09 -8.14 1.94
N LEU A 124 -1.78 -8.37 1.83
CA LEU A 124 -1.15 -8.80 0.59
C LEU A 124 -0.79 -10.29 0.56
N PHE A 125 -1.28 -11.11 1.49
CA PHE A 125 -0.97 -12.55 1.52
C PHE A 125 -1.36 -13.26 0.23
N GLU A 126 -2.57 -13.02 -0.25
CA GLU A 126 -3.07 -13.62 -1.49
C GLU A 126 -2.77 -12.75 -2.73
N HIS A 127 -2.23 -11.55 -2.55
CA HIS A 127 -1.92 -10.67 -3.69
C HIS A 127 -0.80 -11.28 -4.56
N PRO A 128 -1.01 -11.54 -5.86
CA PRO A 128 -0.07 -12.33 -6.67
C PRO A 128 1.29 -11.66 -6.87
N PHE A 129 1.35 -10.32 -6.81
CA PHE A 129 2.55 -9.57 -7.11
C PHE A 129 2.67 -8.29 -6.27
N SER A 130 3.40 -8.35 -5.16
CA SER A 130 3.77 -7.15 -4.39
C SER A 130 5.27 -7.17 -4.13
N ILE A 131 5.96 -6.05 -4.32
CA ILE A 131 7.42 -6.01 -4.40
C ILE A 131 7.98 -5.22 -3.23
N ASP A 132 8.84 -5.85 -2.44
CA ASP A 132 9.65 -5.15 -1.43
C ASP A 132 10.77 -4.38 -2.13
N ILE A 133 10.71 -3.05 -2.10
CA ILE A 133 11.66 -2.20 -2.83
C ILE A 133 13.07 -2.29 -2.24
N ASN A 134 13.19 -2.39 -0.93
CA ASN A 134 14.48 -2.44 -0.24
C ASN A 134 15.22 -3.75 -0.49
N TYR A 135 14.52 -4.87 -0.36
CA TYR A 135 15.11 -6.18 -0.58
C TYR A 135 15.41 -6.41 -2.06
N SER A 136 14.49 -6.03 -2.94
CA SER A 136 14.70 -6.14 -4.37
C SER A 136 15.89 -5.28 -4.80
N SER A 137 16.05 -4.04 -4.32
CA SER A 137 17.16 -3.19 -4.75
C SER A 137 18.53 -3.80 -4.46
N ARG A 138 18.67 -4.51 -3.32
CA ARG A 138 19.91 -5.21 -2.96
C ARG A 138 20.22 -6.32 -3.95
N ALA A 139 19.21 -7.08 -4.37
CA ALA A 139 19.37 -8.14 -5.37
C ALA A 139 19.75 -7.59 -6.75
N TYR A 140 19.30 -6.37 -7.09
CA TYR A 140 19.71 -5.65 -8.30
C TYR A 140 21.04 -4.87 -8.16
N GLY A 141 21.66 -4.85 -6.97
CA GLY A 141 22.94 -4.15 -6.74
C GLY A 141 22.84 -2.63 -6.58
N TYR A 142 21.67 -2.10 -6.21
CA TYR A 142 21.43 -0.66 -6.04
C TYR A 142 21.00 -0.29 -4.62
N ARG A 143 21.22 0.98 -4.25
CA ARG A 143 20.73 1.59 -2.99
C ARG A 143 19.43 2.36 -3.25
N VAL A 144 18.36 2.02 -2.53
CA VAL A 144 17.13 2.82 -2.47
C VAL A 144 17.46 4.20 -1.89
N ARG A 145 16.88 5.26 -2.45
CA ARG A 145 17.07 6.65 -1.98
C ARG A 145 16.52 6.86 -0.56
N LEU A 146 15.36 6.27 -0.28
CA LEU A 146 14.64 6.40 0.98
C LEU A 146 14.32 5.01 1.55
N PRO A 147 15.32 4.26 2.04
CA PRO A 147 15.08 2.90 2.52
C PRO A 147 14.18 2.87 3.76
N MET A 148 14.14 3.97 4.51
CA MET A 148 13.28 4.13 5.70
C MET A 148 11.77 4.14 5.38
N GLN A 149 11.38 4.22 4.10
CA GLN A 149 9.97 4.13 3.73
C GLN A 149 9.41 2.72 3.87
N CYS A 150 10.29 1.71 3.96
CA CYS A 150 9.87 0.31 4.06
C CYS A 150 8.84 -0.04 2.97
N GLU A 151 9.10 0.46 1.75
CA GLU A 151 8.10 0.47 0.70
C GLU A 151 7.86 -0.92 0.13
N VAL A 152 6.59 -1.28 0.05
CA VAL A 152 6.08 -2.35 -0.79
C VAL A 152 5.29 -1.71 -1.92
N ASN A 153 5.71 -1.97 -3.15
CA ASN A 153 5.00 -1.49 -4.32
C ASN A 153 4.08 -2.59 -4.84
N VAL A 154 2.80 -2.26 -5.06
CA VAL A 154 1.80 -3.20 -5.58
C VAL A 154 1.38 -2.79 -6.99
N PRO A 155 1.88 -3.45 -8.04
CA PRO A 155 1.53 -3.09 -9.42
C PRO A 155 0.07 -3.37 -9.77
N ASN A 156 -0.45 -2.64 -10.76
CA ASN A 156 -1.79 -2.76 -11.32
C ASN A 156 -2.93 -2.37 -10.36
N SER A 157 -3.28 -3.22 -9.41
CA SER A 157 -4.46 -3.02 -8.57
C SER A 157 -4.39 -3.80 -7.26
N VAL A 158 -4.91 -3.21 -6.19
CA VAL A 158 -5.29 -3.92 -4.95
C VAL A 158 -6.80 -4.07 -4.98
N ASP A 159 -7.30 -5.31 -5.04
CA ASP A 159 -8.75 -5.55 -4.99
C ASP A 159 -9.33 -5.13 -3.63
N ARG A 160 -10.61 -4.72 -3.63
CA ARG A 160 -11.31 -4.32 -2.39
C ARG A 160 -11.31 -5.42 -1.33
N SER A 161 -11.32 -6.70 -1.73
CA SER A 161 -11.32 -7.85 -0.81
C SER A 161 -10.04 -7.97 0.00
N LEU A 162 -8.97 -7.29 -0.41
CA LEU A 162 -7.68 -7.27 0.27
C LEU A 162 -7.54 -6.09 1.24
N ILE A 163 -8.50 -5.16 1.26
CA ILE A 163 -8.46 -4.02 2.19
C ILE A 163 -9.14 -4.45 3.49
N PHE A 164 -8.38 -4.68 4.54
CA PHE A 164 -8.90 -5.07 5.86
C PHE A 164 -9.79 -3.96 6.45
N GLY A 165 -9.32 -2.72 6.37
CA GLY A 165 -10.06 -1.59 6.90
C GLY A 165 -9.34 -0.27 6.73
N HIS A 166 -9.98 0.76 7.27
CA HIS A 166 -9.49 2.13 7.30
C HIS A 166 -9.34 2.57 8.74
N TYR A 167 -8.15 3.01 9.08
CA TYR A 167 -7.80 3.53 10.39
C TYR A 167 -7.63 5.04 10.31
N ASN A 168 -8.42 5.76 11.09
CA ASN A 168 -8.23 7.19 11.30
C ASN A 168 -7.25 7.39 12.46
N LYS A 169 -6.02 7.81 12.15
CA LYS A 169 -4.96 7.95 13.16
C LYS A 169 -5.18 9.10 14.16
N GLN A 170 -6.14 10.00 13.91
CA GLN A 170 -6.45 11.08 14.86
C GLN A 170 -7.51 10.66 15.87
N SER A 171 -8.54 9.94 15.43
CA SER A 171 -9.60 9.44 16.31
C SER A 171 -9.34 8.03 16.86
N HIS A 172 -8.31 7.35 16.35
CA HIS A 172 -8.00 5.95 16.62
C HIS A 172 -9.17 5.00 16.30
N LEU A 173 -9.99 5.38 15.32
CA LEU A 173 -11.13 4.58 14.88
C LEU A 173 -10.72 3.72 13.68
N LEU A 174 -10.83 2.41 13.85
CA LEU A 174 -10.75 1.43 12.76
C LEU A 174 -12.17 1.16 12.26
N THR A 175 -12.39 1.39 10.97
CA THR A 175 -13.61 0.99 10.25
C THR A 175 -13.31 -0.22 9.39
N PHE A 176 -14.02 -1.31 9.63
CA PHE A 176 -13.83 -2.56 8.91
C PHE A 176 -14.48 -2.50 7.53
N ASN A 177 -13.76 -3.00 6.53
CA ASN A 177 -14.29 -3.13 5.18
C ASN A 177 -15.25 -4.34 5.11
N PRO A 178 -16.53 -4.15 4.79
CA PRO A 178 -17.48 -5.25 4.70
C PRO A 178 -17.22 -6.21 3.54
N ASN A 179 -16.39 -5.82 2.57
CA ASN A 179 -16.02 -6.65 1.42
C ASN A 179 -14.72 -7.42 1.64
N TYR A 180 -14.09 -7.31 2.81
CA TYR A 180 -12.83 -7.97 3.11
C TYR A 180 -12.99 -9.50 3.17
N ASP A 181 -12.08 -10.22 2.53
CA ASP A 181 -12.08 -11.69 2.42
C ASP A 181 -10.63 -12.25 2.53
N GLY A 182 -9.77 -11.54 3.28
CA GLY A 182 -8.39 -11.94 3.52
C GLY A 182 -8.21 -12.72 4.84
N VAL A 183 -6.96 -12.81 5.31
CA VAL A 183 -6.57 -13.64 6.47
C VAL A 183 -6.23 -12.83 7.72
N THR A 184 -6.13 -11.51 7.61
CA THR A 184 -5.84 -10.60 8.71
C THR A 184 -7.04 -10.50 9.63
N GLU A 185 -6.81 -10.78 10.91
CA GLU A 185 -7.77 -10.60 11.99
C GLU A 185 -7.22 -9.64 13.06
N LEU A 186 -8.12 -8.98 13.78
CA LEU A 186 -7.80 -8.15 14.93
C LEU A 186 -8.16 -8.93 16.20
N ASP A 187 -7.13 -9.40 16.92
CA ASP A 187 -7.28 -10.01 18.26
C ASP A 187 -7.75 -9.01 19.32
#